data_AF-A0A938VLS9-F1
#
_entry.id   AF-A0A938VLS9-F1
#
_cell.length_a   1.000
_cell.length_b   1.000
_cell.length_c   1.000
_cell.angle_alpha   90.00
_cell.angle_beta   90.00
_cell.angle_gamma   90.00
#
_symmetry.space_group_name_H-M   'P 1'
#
loop_
_entity.id
_entity.type
_entity.pdbx_description
1 polymer ?
#
loop_
_entity_poly.entity_id
_entity_poly.type
_entity_poly.pdbx_seq_one_letter_code
_entity_poly.pdbx_strand_id
1 'polypeptide(L)'
;ANPRIEAITQPYSINHNVTQGKDAVNDCKTCHNADSRISQPIKLADYAPAMPHFDLDNNVNGSGEFIIAEDGALYYQPKPENDDMYVFGSSRVSWVDWLGALMFVGSLMGVLGHGTMRYLAARKMPHGAAATKRVYMYDAYRRFWHWLQTATILILLITGVVIHRPDMFGAFSFRGMVTIHNIMAVILGLNAALALFYHVATDRLKEFIPRPYGFFDDAILQAKYYIDGIFKGEPHPFEKRPDNRMNPIQKTTYFMILNVLLPLQGLTGILMWGVQKFPNIANLFGGLPFLAPFHSLIAWAFPTFILVHVYMTTTGATPVEATRAMITGYEEVEVHEDHKDEG
;
A
#
# COMPACT_ATOMS: atom_id res chain seq x y z
N ALA A 1 -38.61 1.85 -52.87
CA ALA A 1 -38.07 2.37 -51.60
C ALA A 1 -37.24 1.25 -50.97
N ASN A 2 -35.97 1.50 -50.63
CA ASN A 2 -35.13 0.49 -50.00
C ASN A 2 -35.57 0.34 -48.53
N PRO A 3 -35.93 -0.87 -48.06
CA PRO A 3 -36.26 -1.07 -46.66
C PRO A 3 -35.02 -0.76 -45.80
N ARG A 4 -35.21 0.05 -44.76
CA ARG A 4 -34.20 0.29 -43.73
C ARG A 4 -34.67 -0.38 -42.46
N ILE A 5 -33.78 -1.13 -41.82
CA ILE A 5 -34.01 -1.73 -40.52
C ILE A 5 -33.31 -0.83 -39.50
N GLU A 6 -34.07 -0.36 -38.53
CA GLU A 6 -33.57 0.46 -37.43
C GLU A 6 -33.81 -0.30 -36.12
N ALA A 7 -32.81 -0.30 -35.25
CA ALA A 7 -32.87 -0.92 -33.94
C ALA A 7 -32.67 0.16 -32.87
N ILE A 8 -33.50 0.12 -31.83
CA ILE A 8 -33.52 1.11 -30.74
C ILE A 8 -33.55 0.33 -29.43
N THR A 9 -32.74 0.76 -28.47
CA THR A 9 -32.80 0.31 -27.08
C THR A 9 -33.39 1.43 -26.22
N GLN A 10 -34.52 1.17 -25.57
CA GLN A 10 -35.15 2.12 -24.64
C GLN A 10 -34.83 1.73 -23.19
N PRO A 11 -33.90 2.44 -22.52
CA PRO A 11 -33.63 2.21 -21.11
C PRO A 11 -34.75 2.81 -20.25
N TYR A 12 -35.12 2.10 -19.20
CA TYR A 12 -36.07 2.58 -18.20
C TYR A 12 -35.35 2.75 -16.86
N SER A 13 -35.52 3.91 -16.24
CA SER A 13 -35.03 4.17 -14.89
C SER A 13 -35.78 3.30 -13.90
N ILE A 14 -35.09 2.35 -13.27
CA ILE A 14 -35.62 1.60 -12.14
C ILE A 14 -35.34 2.41 -10.89
N ASN A 15 -36.30 3.24 -10.50
CA ASN A 15 -36.24 3.97 -9.23
C ASN A 15 -36.67 3.04 -8.10
N HIS A 16 -35.71 2.43 -7.42
CA HIS A 16 -35.99 1.74 -6.17
C HIS A 16 -36.00 2.75 -5.01
N ASN A 17 -37.07 2.73 -4.22
CA ASN A 17 -37.16 3.50 -2.98
C ASN A 17 -36.17 2.92 -1.94
N VAL A 18 -35.72 3.72 -0.97
CA VAL A 18 -34.84 3.23 0.12
C VAL A 18 -35.60 2.17 0.92
N THR A 19 -35.23 0.91 0.69
CA THR A 19 -35.81 -0.26 1.35
C THR A 19 -35.13 -0.48 2.72
N GLN A 20 -35.87 -0.96 3.73
CA GLN A 20 -35.33 -1.21 5.06
C GLN A 20 -34.31 -2.35 5.02
N GLY A 21 -33.30 -2.34 5.90
CA GLY A 21 -32.10 -3.18 5.79
C GLY A 21 -32.28 -4.71 5.68
N LYS A 22 -33.47 -5.26 5.94
CA LYS A 22 -33.79 -6.68 5.69
C LYS A 22 -34.15 -6.99 4.22
N ASP A 23 -34.65 -5.98 3.51
CA ASP A 23 -35.14 -6.04 2.14
C ASP A 23 -34.15 -5.35 1.17
N ALA A 24 -33.01 -4.86 1.69
CA ALA A 24 -31.90 -4.33 0.91
C ALA A 24 -30.88 -5.43 0.62
N VAL A 25 -30.30 -5.43 -0.59
CA VAL A 25 -29.21 -6.34 -0.96
C VAL A 25 -28.04 -6.13 0.01
N ASN A 26 -27.82 -7.10 0.87
CA ASN A 26 -26.81 -7.05 1.94
C ASN A 26 -25.60 -7.96 1.64
N ASP A 27 -25.64 -8.71 0.55
CA ASP A 27 -24.48 -9.42 0.00
C ASP A 27 -23.70 -8.48 -0.92
N CYS A 28 -22.58 -7.95 -0.40
CA CYS A 28 -21.67 -7.08 -1.13
C CYS A 28 -21.19 -7.70 -2.45
N LYS A 29 -21.11 -9.04 -2.58
CA LYS A 29 -20.65 -9.69 -3.82
C LYS A 29 -21.56 -9.40 -5.01
N THR A 30 -22.85 -9.16 -4.77
CA THR A 30 -23.84 -8.84 -5.81
C THR A 30 -23.46 -7.60 -6.62
N CYS A 31 -22.80 -6.63 -5.98
CA CYS A 31 -22.41 -5.36 -6.59
C CYS A 31 -20.90 -5.25 -6.82
N HIS A 32 -20.08 -5.88 -5.98
CA HIS A 32 -18.63 -5.69 -5.94
C HIS A 32 -17.81 -6.81 -6.62
N ASN A 33 -18.46 -7.90 -7.06
CA ASN A 33 -17.77 -8.95 -7.80
C ASN A 33 -17.68 -8.62 -9.31
N ALA A 34 -16.79 -9.29 -10.04
CA ALA A 34 -16.64 -9.10 -11.49
C ALA A 34 -17.92 -9.45 -12.27
N ASP A 35 -18.68 -10.44 -11.80
CA ASP A 35 -19.98 -10.86 -12.35
C ASP A 35 -21.17 -10.08 -11.76
N SER A 36 -20.90 -8.90 -11.20
CA SER A 36 -21.89 -8.01 -10.62
C SER A 36 -22.96 -7.60 -11.63
N ARG A 37 -24.17 -7.30 -11.14
CA ARG A 37 -25.23 -6.71 -11.97
C ARG A 37 -24.84 -5.39 -12.63
N ILE A 38 -23.82 -4.71 -12.10
CA ILE A 38 -23.31 -3.42 -12.57
C ILE A 38 -22.30 -3.60 -13.71
N SER A 39 -21.71 -4.79 -13.88
CA SER A 39 -20.63 -5.05 -14.86
C SER A 39 -20.93 -6.20 -15.81
N GLN A 40 -21.87 -7.09 -15.51
CA GLN A 40 -22.16 -8.24 -16.37
C GLN A 40 -22.86 -7.82 -17.67
N PRO A 41 -22.56 -8.48 -18.81
CA PRO A 41 -23.31 -8.29 -20.03
C PRO A 41 -24.78 -8.70 -19.84
N ILE A 42 -25.69 -7.86 -20.35
CA ILE A 42 -27.14 -8.08 -20.32
C ILE A 42 -27.57 -8.47 -21.73
N LYS A 43 -28.10 -9.68 -21.89
CA LYS A 43 -28.67 -10.11 -23.16
C LYS A 43 -29.96 -9.33 -23.44
N LEU A 44 -30.00 -8.62 -24.55
CA LEU A 44 -31.16 -7.82 -24.98
C LEU A 44 -32.03 -8.55 -26.00
N ALA A 45 -31.42 -9.33 -26.90
CA ALA A 45 -32.14 -10.11 -27.90
C ALA A 45 -31.36 -11.37 -28.31
N ASP A 46 -32.07 -12.43 -28.72
CA ASP A 46 -31.46 -13.66 -29.27
C ASP A 46 -30.87 -13.44 -30.68
N TYR A 47 -31.33 -12.43 -31.39
CA TYR A 47 -30.82 -12.06 -32.71
C TYR A 47 -31.07 -10.58 -32.98
N ALA A 48 -30.05 -9.84 -33.43
CA ALA A 48 -30.18 -8.45 -33.85
C ALA A 48 -29.73 -8.24 -35.31
N PRO A 49 -30.64 -7.83 -36.22
CA PRO A 49 -30.31 -7.59 -37.62
C PRO A 49 -29.58 -6.25 -37.87
N ALA A 50 -29.50 -5.37 -36.88
CA ALA A 50 -28.82 -4.08 -36.93
C ALA A 50 -28.30 -3.68 -35.54
N MET A 51 -27.25 -2.85 -35.50
CA MET A 51 -26.75 -2.29 -34.23
C MET A 51 -27.75 -1.28 -33.67
N PRO A 52 -28.22 -1.46 -32.42
CA PRO A 52 -29.13 -0.51 -31.81
C PRO A 52 -28.40 0.76 -31.39
N HIS A 53 -29.14 1.86 -31.29
CA HIS A 53 -28.71 3.04 -30.56
C HIS A 53 -29.62 3.26 -29.35
N PHE A 54 -29.12 4.02 -28.38
CA PHE A 54 -29.94 4.42 -27.24
C PHE A 54 -30.97 5.46 -27.66
N ASP A 55 -32.20 5.25 -27.24
CA ASP A 55 -33.16 6.33 -27.17
C ASP A 55 -32.65 7.33 -26.12
N LEU A 56 -32.34 8.56 -26.53
CA LEU A 56 -31.79 9.60 -25.65
C LEU A 56 -32.88 10.46 -25.02
N ASP A 57 -34.16 10.26 -25.36
CA ASP A 57 -35.29 10.99 -24.80
C ASP A 57 -35.78 10.37 -23.48
N ASN A 58 -34.84 10.11 -22.56
CA ASN A 58 -35.13 9.59 -21.23
C ASN A 58 -34.13 10.09 -20.17
N ASN A 59 -34.34 9.67 -18.93
CA ASN A 59 -33.54 10.05 -17.77
C ASN A 59 -32.44 9.04 -17.41
N VAL A 60 -32.01 8.20 -18.36
CA VAL A 60 -30.99 7.16 -18.14
C VAL A 60 -29.79 7.42 -19.06
N ASN A 61 -28.58 7.37 -18.50
CA ASN A 61 -27.37 7.46 -19.30
C ASN A 61 -27.01 6.08 -19.88
N GLY A 62 -27.03 5.96 -21.21
CA GLY A 62 -26.63 4.75 -21.94
C GLY A 62 -25.12 4.69 -22.15
N SER A 63 -24.35 4.58 -21.06
CA SER A 63 -22.89 4.73 -21.05
C SER A 63 -22.11 3.47 -21.45
N GLY A 64 -22.77 2.31 -21.58
CA GLY A 64 -22.15 1.05 -21.98
C GLY A 64 -22.04 0.85 -23.49
N GLU A 65 -21.70 -0.37 -23.89
CA GLU A 65 -21.52 -0.75 -25.29
C GLU A 65 -22.47 -1.86 -25.72
N PHE A 66 -22.88 -1.84 -26.99
CA PHE A 66 -23.61 -2.95 -27.59
C PHE A 66 -22.63 -3.91 -28.26
N ILE A 67 -22.83 -5.21 -28.03
CA ILE A 67 -22.01 -6.28 -28.60
C ILE A 67 -22.97 -7.26 -29.28
N ILE A 68 -22.78 -7.49 -30.59
CA ILE A 68 -23.44 -8.59 -31.30
C ILE A 68 -22.47 -9.77 -31.28
N ALA A 69 -22.89 -10.86 -30.63
CA ALA A 69 -22.12 -12.10 -30.57
C ALA A 69 -22.15 -12.84 -31.93
N GLU A 70 -21.26 -13.83 -32.09
CA GLU A 70 -21.15 -14.59 -33.35
C GLU A 70 -22.42 -15.35 -33.72
N ASP A 71 -23.25 -15.71 -32.72
CA ASP A 71 -24.57 -16.33 -32.90
C ASP A 71 -25.67 -15.33 -33.30
N GLY A 72 -25.33 -14.04 -33.43
CA GLY A 72 -26.22 -12.94 -33.75
C GLY A 72 -26.94 -12.34 -32.53
N ALA A 73 -26.74 -12.88 -31.32
CA ALA A 73 -27.37 -12.36 -30.12
C ALA A 73 -26.81 -10.98 -29.73
N LEU A 74 -27.68 -10.12 -29.25
CA LEU A 74 -27.35 -8.76 -28.85
C LEU A 74 -27.19 -8.68 -27.33
N TYR A 75 -26.05 -8.14 -26.91
CA TYR A 75 -25.73 -7.86 -25.52
C TYR A 75 -25.50 -6.37 -25.32
N TYR A 76 -25.91 -5.86 -24.17
CA TYR A 76 -25.45 -4.61 -23.62
C TYR A 76 -24.40 -4.89 -22.55
N GLN A 77 -23.21 -4.34 -22.73
CA GLN A 77 -22.11 -4.41 -21.80
C GLN A 77 -22.03 -3.10 -21.01
N PRO A 78 -22.44 -3.07 -19.73
CA PRO A 78 -22.26 -1.91 -18.88
C PRO A 78 -20.78 -1.52 -18.78
N LYS A 79 -20.50 -0.22 -18.81
CA LYS A 79 -19.16 0.34 -18.57
C LYS A 79 -19.25 1.41 -17.48
N PRO A 80 -19.21 1.02 -16.19
CA PRO A 80 -19.33 1.95 -15.06
C PRO A 80 -18.30 3.09 -15.09
N GLU A 81 -17.14 2.85 -15.71
CA GLU A 81 -16.08 3.84 -15.91
C GLU A 81 -16.56 5.06 -16.72
N ASN A 82 -17.47 4.88 -17.67
CA ASN A 82 -18.03 5.97 -18.47
C ASN A 82 -19.00 6.86 -17.68
N ASP A 83 -19.44 6.41 -16.50
CA ASP A 83 -20.29 7.16 -15.56
C ASP A 83 -19.52 7.62 -14.30
N ASP A 84 -18.18 7.65 -14.35
CA ASP A 84 -17.31 7.94 -13.21
C ASP A 84 -17.57 7.06 -11.98
N MET A 85 -18.14 5.86 -12.19
CA MET A 85 -18.48 4.93 -11.13
C MET A 85 -17.30 3.99 -10.86
N TYR A 86 -16.71 4.13 -9.68
CA TYR A 86 -15.68 3.20 -9.20
C TYR A 86 -16.28 2.22 -8.18
N VAL A 87 -16.22 0.94 -8.52
CA VAL A 87 -16.74 -0.15 -7.68
C VAL A 87 -15.58 -0.92 -7.07
N PHE A 88 -15.42 -0.83 -5.74
CA PHE A 88 -14.39 -1.60 -5.03
C PHE A 88 -14.44 -3.08 -5.38
N GLY A 89 -13.27 -3.68 -5.62
CA GLY A 89 -13.15 -5.08 -5.97
C GLY A 89 -13.47 -5.42 -7.42
N SER A 90 -14.19 -4.56 -8.16
CA SER A 90 -14.49 -4.75 -9.59
C SER A 90 -13.68 -3.79 -10.47
N SER A 91 -13.75 -2.48 -10.20
CA SER A 91 -12.99 -1.44 -10.90
C SER A 91 -11.53 -1.45 -10.43
N ARG A 92 -10.59 -1.42 -11.39
CA ARG A 92 -9.15 -1.49 -11.10
C ARG A 92 -8.39 -0.73 -12.18
N VAL A 93 -7.28 -0.11 -11.78
CA VAL A 93 -6.38 0.57 -12.73
C VAL A 93 -5.14 -0.30 -12.90
N SER A 94 -5.08 -1.02 -14.01
CA SER A 94 -4.09 -2.09 -14.23
C SER A 94 -2.64 -1.60 -14.18
N TRP A 95 -2.35 -0.38 -14.66
CA TRP A 95 -0.99 0.15 -14.63
C TRP A 95 -0.50 0.43 -13.21
N VAL A 96 -1.38 0.78 -12.27
CA VAL A 96 -1.03 0.96 -10.85
C VAL A 96 -0.57 -0.36 -10.26
N ASP A 97 -1.27 -1.45 -10.57
CA ASP A 97 -0.89 -2.78 -10.10
C ASP A 97 0.41 -3.28 -10.73
N TRP A 98 0.62 -3.02 -12.03
CA TRP A 98 1.88 -3.33 -12.69
C TRP A 98 3.05 -2.57 -12.10
N LEU A 99 2.89 -1.27 -11.87
CA LEU A 99 3.92 -0.43 -11.25
C LEU A 99 4.23 -0.92 -9.83
N GLY A 100 3.20 -1.19 -9.03
CA GLY A 100 3.34 -1.71 -7.67
C GLY A 100 4.01 -3.08 -7.62
N ALA A 101 3.60 -4.00 -8.49
CA ALA A 101 4.20 -5.31 -8.62
C ALA A 101 5.66 -5.22 -9.06
N LEU A 102 5.98 -4.34 -10.03
CA LEU A 102 7.35 -4.10 -10.48
C LEU A 102 8.23 -3.57 -9.34
N MET A 103 7.74 -2.60 -8.56
CA MET A 103 8.44 -2.07 -7.39
C MET A 103 8.76 -3.18 -6.37
N PHE A 104 7.77 -4.01 -6.03
CA PHE A 104 7.93 -5.09 -5.06
C PHE A 104 8.87 -6.19 -5.57
N VAL A 105 8.63 -6.71 -6.78
CA VAL A 105 9.43 -7.79 -7.39
C VAL A 105 10.86 -7.32 -7.68
N GLY A 106 11.05 -6.09 -8.17
CA GLY A 106 12.37 -5.49 -8.35
C GLY A 106 13.15 -5.42 -7.04
N SER A 107 12.49 -4.97 -5.96
CA SER A 107 13.11 -4.92 -4.63
C SER A 107 13.41 -6.31 -4.07
N LEU A 108 12.54 -7.29 -4.31
CA LEU A 108 12.77 -8.69 -3.93
C LEU A 108 13.99 -9.28 -4.64
N MET A 109 14.10 -9.09 -5.95
CA MET A 109 15.28 -9.52 -6.71
C MET A 109 16.55 -8.81 -6.21
N GLY A 110 16.46 -7.51 -5.93
CA GLY A 110 17.57 -6.73 -5.36
C GLY A 110 18.02 -7.27 -4.01
N VAL A 111 17.08 -7.52 -3.08
CA VAL A 111 17.35 -8.08 -1.75
C VAL A 111 17.94 -9.49 -1.84
N LEU A 112 17.37 -10.37 -2.67
CA LEU A 112 17.86 -11.73 -2.85
C LEU A 112 19.26 -11.74 -3.48
N GLY A 113 19.49 -10.92 -4.51
CA GLY A 113 20.79 -10.78 -5.15
C GLY A 113 21.83 -10.23 -4.18
N HIS A 114 21.52 -9.14 -3.50
CA HIS A 114 22.40 -8.53 -2.51
C HIS A 114 22.69 -9.48 -1.33
N GLY A 115 21.68 -10.17 -0.80
CA GLY A 115 21.86 -11.16 0.26
C GLY A 115 22.71 -12.34 -0.17
N THR A 116 22.51 -12.85 -1.39
CA THR A 116 23.32 -13.94 -1.96
C THR A 116 24.77 -13.52 -2.14
N MET A 117 25.02 -12.32 -2.68
CA MET A 117 26.38 -11.79 -2.82
C MET A 117 27.07 -11.62 -1.46
N ARG A 118 26.36 -11.15 -0.43
CA ARG A 118 26.91 -11.06 0.94
C ARG A 118 27.26 -12.43 1.49
N TYR A 119 26.39 -13.42 1.32
CA TYR A 119 26.63 -14.78 1.77
C TYR A 119 27.87 -15.40 1.09
N LEU A 120 28.00 -15.22 -0.22
CA LEU A 120 29.15 -15.69 -0.99
C LEU A 120 30.45 -14.96 -0.61
N ALA A 121 30.40 -13.65 -0.38
CA ALA A 121 31.55 -12.86 0.07
C ALA A 121 32.05 -13.32 1.44
N ALA A 122 31.13 -13.46 2.42
CA ALA A 122 31.47 -13.93 3.76
C ALA A 122 32.06 -15.35 3.78
N ARG A 123 31.65 -16.22 2.85
CA ARG A 123 32.26 -17.55 2.66
C ARG A 123 33.67 -17.51 2.08
N LYS A 124 33.95 -16.55 1.19
CA LYS A 124 35.26 -16.41 0.55
C LYS A 124 36.28 -15.71 1.44
N MET A 125 35.84 -14.73 2.22
CA MET A 125 36.65 -13.92 3.12
C MET A 125 35.98 -13.91 4.49
N PRO A 126 36.28 -14.89 5.37
CA PRO A 126 35.80 -14.86 6.74
C PRO A 126 36.49 -13.71 7.49
N HIS A 127 35.77 -12.61 7.69
CA HIS A 127 36.23 -11.51 8.51
C HIS A 127 36.14 -11.88 9.99
N GLY A 128 37.13 -11.45 10.79
CA GLY A 128 37.06 -11.55 12.25
C GLY A 128 35.89 -10.73 12.78
N ALA A 129 35.19 -11.24 13.79
CA ALA A 129 34.10 -10.49 14.42
C ALA A 129 34.63 -9.18 14.98
N ALA A 130 34.08 -8.05 14.55
CA ALA A 130 34.36 -6.76 15.16
C ALA A 130 34.04 -6.82 16.65
N ALA A 131 34.83 -6.14 17.48
CA ALA A 131 34.56 -6.07 18.91
C ALA A 131 33.19 -5.38 19.13
N THR A 132 32.28 -6.02 19.87
CA THR A 132 30.96 -5.47 20.16
C THR A 132 30.79 -5.17 21.66
N LYS A 133 29.97 -4.15 21.95
CA LYS A 133 29.49 -3.82 23.31
C LYS A 133 27.98 -3.95 23.36
N ARG A 134 27.46 -4.55 24.44
CA ARG A 134 26.02 -4.67 24.67
C ARG A 134 25.45 -3.36 25.19
N VAL A 135 24.50 -2.76 24.46
CA VAL A 135 23.89 -1.47 24.78
C VAL A 135 22.37 -1.59 24.84
N TYR A 136 21.74 -0.94 25.83
CA TYR A 136 20.29 -0.83 25.88
C TYR A 136 19.81 0.25 24.90
N MET A 137 19.26 -0.19 23.77
CA MET A 137 18.92 0.65 22.63
C MET A 137 17.44 1.06 22.60
N TYR A 138 16.53 0.16 22.98
CA TYR A 138 15.08 0.36 22.83
C TYR A 138 14.31 0.09 24.12
N ASP A 139 13.61 1.14 24.58
CA ASP A 139 12.70 1.04 25.72
C ASP A 139 11.43 0.23 25.41
N ALA A 140 10.77 -0.26 26.46
CA ALA A 140 9.60 -1.13 26.34
C ALA A 140 8.44 -0.48 25.58
N TYR A 141 8.19 0.82 25.78
CA TYR A 141 7.15 1.56 25.09
C TYR A 141 7.42 1.63 23.59
N ARG A 142 8.64 1.99 23.17
CA ARG A 142 9.02 2.03 21.75
C ARG A 142 8.87 0.68 21.07
N ARG A 143 9.24 -0.41 21.76
CA ARG A 143 9.07 -1.77 21.21
C ARG A 143 7.59 -2.13 21.05
N PHE A 144 6.78 -1.90 22.08
CA PHE A 144 5.35 -2.15 22.02
C PHE A 144 4.69 -1.37 20.88
N TRP A 145 4.97 -0.07 20.79
CA TRP A 145 4.47 0.80 19.73
C TRP A 145 4.85 0.28 18.33
N HIS A 146 6.11 -0.11 18.15
CA HIS A 146 6.59 -0.66 16.89
C HIS A 146 5.86 -1.96 16.50
N TRP A 147 5.72 -2.91 17.44
CA TRP A 147 5.08 -4.18 17.16
C TRP A 147 3.57 -4.06 16.94
N LEU A 148 2.90 -3.17 17.67
CA LEU A 148 1.50 -2.83 17.42
C LEU A 148 1.32 -2.23 16.02
N GLN A 149 2.17 -1.28 15.63
CA GLN A 149 2.17 -0.70 14.29
C GLN A 149 2.44 -1.75 13.21
N THR A 150 3.44 -2.62 13.42
CA THR A 150 3.81 -3.69 12.49
C THR A 150 2.64 -4.65 12.26
N ALA A 151 2.04 -5.17 13.34
CA ALA A 151 0.91 -6.07 13.25
C ALA A 151 -0.28 -5.42 12.52
N THR A 152 -0.57 -4.16 12.84
CA THR A 152 -1.69 -3.42 12.24
C THR A 152 -1.47 -3.19 10.74
N ILE A 153 -0.28 -2.77 10.32
CA ILE A 153 0.06 -2.56 8.91
C ILE A 153 -0.01 -3.88 8.13
N LEU A 154 0.49 -4.99 8.70
CA LEU A 154 0.41 -6.30 8.03
C LEU A 154 -1.04 -6.74 7.81
N ILE A 155 -1.93 -6.57 8.80
CA ILE A 155 -3.34 -6.90 8.66
C ILE A 155 -4.02 -5.98 7.63
N LEU A 156 -3.68 -4.68 7.63
CA LEU A 156 -4.17 -3.73 6.63
C LEU A 156 -3.76 -4.11 5.21
N LEU A 157 -2.52 -4.56 5.01
CA LEU A 157 -2.05 -5.03 3.70
C LEU A 157 -2.80 -6.27 3.25
N ILE A 158 -2.95 -7.27 4.12
CA ILE A 158 -3.66 -8.51 3.80
C ILE A 158 -5.11 -8.20 3.44
N THR A 159 -5.83 -7.48 4.31
CA THR A 159 -7.22 -7.12 4.06
C THR A 159 -7.37 -6.22 2.83
N GLY A 160 -6.45 -5.28 2.60
CA GLY A 160 -6.43 -4.39 1.45
C GLY A 160 -6.29 -5.15 0.12
N VAL A 161 -5.37 -6.11 0.05
CA VAL A 161 -5.18 -6.97 -1.13
C VAL A 161 -6.45 -7.80 -1.41
N VAL A 162 -7.09 -8.34 -0.37
CA VAL A 162 -8.34 -9.10 -0.52
C VAL A 162 -9.50 -8.22 -0.99
N ILE A 163 -9.59 -6.97 -0.53
CA ILE A 163 -10.59 -5.99 -0.99
C ILE A 163 -10.33 -5.56 -2.43
N HIS A 164 -9.06 -5.42 -2.82
CA HIS A 164 -8.64 -5.01 -4.16
C HIS A 164 -8.85 -6.11 -5.22
N ARG A 165 -8.59 -7.37 -4.84
CA ARG A 165 -8.70 -8.56 -5.73
C ARG A 165 -9.60 -9.66 -5.14
N PRO A 166 -10.90 -9.40 -4.89
CA PRO A 166 -11.79 -10.38 -4.25
C PRO A 166 -12.01 -11.64 -5.10
N ASP A 167 -11.82 -11.55 -6.41
CA ASP A 167 -11.84 -12.66 -7.38
C ASP A 167 -10.77 -13.72 -7.07
N MET A 168 -9.59 -13.31 -6.61
CA MET A 168 -8.51 -14.23 -6.24
C MET A 168 -8.72 -14.83 -4.84
N PHE A 169 -9.54 -14.18 -4.00
CA PHE A 169 -9.66 -14.46 -2.56
C PHE A 169 -11.11 -14.79 -2.16
N GLY A 170 -11.83 -15.53 -3.01
CA GLY A 170 -13.26 -15.82 -2.84
C GLY A 170 -13.66 -16.55 -1.54
N ALA A 171 -12.70 -17.17 -0.86
CA ALA A 171 -12.87 -17.82 0.44
C ALA A 171 -13.16 -16.83 1.60
N PHE A 172 -12.76 -15.56 1.46
CA PHE A 172 -12.96 -14.55 2.49
C PHE A 172 -14.26 -13.77 2.27
N SER A 173 -14.93 -13.40 3.36
CA SER A 173 -16.08 -12.50 3.30
C SER A 173 -15.61 -11.08 2.97
N PHE A 174 -16.06 -10.53 1.84
CA PHE A 174 -15.75 -9.14 1.45
C PHE A 174 -16.12 -8.14 2.56
N ARG A 175 -17.35 -8.21 3.08
CA ARG A 175 -17.81 -7.38 4.21
C ARG A 175 -16.93 -7.51 5.45
N GLY A 176 -16.53 -8.73 5.80
CA GLY A 176 -15.64 -8.99 6.94
C GLY A 176 -14.25 -8.36 6.75
N MET A 177 -13.68 -8.48 5.55
CA MET A 177 -12.38 -7.88 5.22
C MET A 177 -12.42 -6.36 5.28
N VAL A 178 -13.45 -5.72 4.72
CA VAL A 178 -13.66 -4.26 4.85
C VAL A 178 -13.81 -3.85 6.32
N THR A 179 -14.56 -4.61 7.11
CA THR A 179 -14.75 -4.33 8.54
C THR A 179 -13.44 -4.39 9.31
N ILE A 180 -12.66 -5.46 9.12
CA ILE A 180 -11.35 -5.62 9.77
C ILE A 180 -10.39 -4.52 9.31
N HIS A 181 -10.37 -4.21 8.00
CA HIS A 181 -9.53 -3.15 7.45
C HIS A 181 -9.82 -1.80 8.12
N ASN A 182 -11.09 -1.42 8.25
CA ASN A 182 -11.49 -0.17 8.88
C ASN A 182 -11.14 -0.14 10.38
N ILE A 183 -11.36 -1.24 11.12
CA ILE A 183 -10.98 -1.33 12.54
C ILE A 183 -9.47 -1.16 12.69
N MET A 184 -8.67 -1.86 11.89
CA MET A 184 -7.21 -1.74 11.91
C MET A 184 -6.76 -0.33 11.52
N ALA A 185 -7.41 0.32 10.56
CA ALA A 185 -7.10 1.69 10.17
C ALA A 185 -7.34 2.68 11.32
N VAL A 186 -8.45 2.50 12.07
CA VAL A 186 -8.73 3.29 13.28
C VAL A 186 -7.69 3.03 14.36
N ILE A 187 -7.32 1.77 14.61
CA ILE A 187 -6.27 1.42 15.58
C ILE A 187 -4.94 2.07 15.19
N LEU A 188 -4.55 2.01 13.91
CA LEU A 188 -3.33 2.64 13.42
C LEU A 188 -3.38 4.16 13.58
N GLY A 189 -4.51 4.79 13.24
CA GLY A 189 -4.72 6.22 13.40
C GLY A 189 -4.63 6.69 14.85
N LEU A 190 -5.25 5.94 15.79
CA LEU A 190 -5.14 6.20 17.21
C LEU A 190 -3.71 6.00 17.72
N ASN A 191 -3.03 4.93 17.30
CA ASN A 191 -1.64 4.68 17.66
C ASN A 191 -0.71 5.80 17.16
N ALA A 192 -0.93 6.31 15.95
CA ALA A 192 -0.20 7.44 15.39
C ALA A 192 -0.49 8.74 16.13
N ALA A 193 -1.75 9.02 16.46
CA ALA A 193 -2.15 10.21 17.21
C ALA A 193 -1.55 10.22 18.63
N LEU A 194 -1.58 9.08 19.33
CA LEU A 194 -0.97 8.93 20.65
C LEU A 194 0.55 9.10 20.59
N ALA A 195 1.20 8.56 19.56
CA ALA A 195 2.63 8.73 19.36
C ALA A 195 3.01 10.17 19.05
N LEU A 196 2.25 10.86 18.19
CA LEU A 196 2.44 12.28 17.92
C LEU A 196 2.30 13.09 19.21
N PHE A 197 1.24 12.85 19.99
CA PHE A 197 1.04 13.49 21.28
C PHE A 197 2.22 13.24 22.23
N TYR A 198 2.69 11.99 22.35
CA TYR A 198 3.85 11.65 23.18
C TYR A 198 5.11 12.41 22.73
N HIS A 199 5.39 12.48 21.44
CA HIS A 199 6.58 13.16 20.92
C HIS A 199 6.52 14.68 21.09
N VAL A 200 5.34 15.28 20.93
CA VAL A 200 5.11 16.71 21.20
C VAL A 200 5.24 17.01 22.69
N ALA A 201 4.64 16.18 23.56
CA ALA A 201 4.69 16.37 25.00
C ALA A 201 6.10 16.21 25.60
N THR A 202 6.96 15.39 24.98
CA THR A 202 8.31 15.09 25.48
C THR A 202 9.42 15.93 24.81
N ASP A 203 9.07 16.93 23.99
CA ASP A 203 10.00 17.74 23.15
C ASP A 203 11.01 16.90 22.33
N ARG A 204 10.64 15.67 21.97
CA ARG A 204 11.49 14.73 21.19
C ARG A 204 11.31 14.88 19.68
N LEU A 205 10.54 15.87 19.23
CA LEU A 205 10.30 16.10 17.81
C LEU A 205 11.60 16.37 17.03
N LYS A 206 12.60 16.96 17.71
CA LYS A 206 13.94 17.25 17.18
C LYS A 206 14.73 15.99 16.77
N GLU A 207 14.39 14.81 17.29
CA GLU A 207 15.02 13.53 16.89
C GLU A 207 14.74 13.17 15.42
N PHE A 208 13.65 13.68 14.83
CA PHE A 208 13.17 13.29 13.50
C PHE A 208 13.43 14.32 12.40
N ILE A 209 14.04 15.46 12.73
CA ILE A 209 14.40 16.49 11.76
C ILE A 209 15.82 16.20 11.26
N PRO A 210 16.02 15.88 9.97
CA PRO A 210 17.36 15.71 9.41
C PRO A 210 18.17 16.99 9.58
N ARG A 211 19.43 16.87 10.00
CA ARG A 211 20.34 18.03 10.04
C ARG A 211 20.67 18.42 8.59
N PRO A 212 20.42 19.67 8.16
CA PRO A 212 20.57 20.04 6.75
C PRO A 212 22.02 20.09 6.25
N TYR A 213 23.00 20.26 7.14
CA TYR A 213 24.41 20.32 6.78
C TYR A 213 25.07 18.93 6.85
N GLY A 214 25.78 18.51 5.79
CA GLY A 214 26.50 17.23 5.70
C GLY A 214 25.65 16.00 5.34
N PHE A 215 24.32 16.12 5.31
CA PHE A 215 23.41 14.99 5.07
C PHE A 215 23.67 14.28 3.72
N PHE A 216 23.94 15.02 2.65
CA PHE A 216 24.17 14.44 1.33
C PHE A 216 25.47 13.65 1.27
N ASP A 217 26.54 14.15 1.88
CA ASP A 217 27.82 13.47 1.97
C ASP A 217 27.68 12.18 2.79
N ASP A 218 27.01 12.26 3.93
CA ASP A 218 26.72 11.11 4.79
C ASP A 218 25.85 10.07 4.07
N ALA A 219 24.87 10.49 3.27
CA ALA A 219 24.03 9.60 2.48
C ALA A 219 24.81 8.91 1.36
N ILE A 220 25.74 9.61 0.70
CA ILE A 220 26.63 9.03 -0.32
C ILE A 220 27.58 8.01 0.33
N LEU A 221 28.15 8.33 1.49
CA LEU A 221 29.01 7.41 2.24
C LEU A 221 28.25 6.14 2.63
N GLN A 222 27.02 6.30 3.13
CA GLN A 222 26.14 5.19 3.46
C GLN A 222 25.80 4.33 2.23
N ALA A 223 25.53 4.96 1.09
CA ALA A 223 25.23 4.25 -0.15
C ALA A 223 26.44 3.45 -0.64
N LYS A 224 27.64 4.03 -0.63
CA LYS A 224 28.89 3.33 -0.97
C LYS A 224 29.12 2.11 -0.08
N TYR A 225 28.85 2.24 1.22
CA TYR A 225 28.94 1.11 2.14
C TYR A 225 28.01 -0.04 1.73
N TYR A 226 26.72 0.22 1.46
CA TYR A 226 25.80 -0.86 1.07
C TYR A 226 26.08 -1.43 -0.33
N ILE A 227 26.64 -0.65 -1.24
CA ILE A 227 26.94 -1.11 -2.61
C ILE A 227 28.24 -1.92 -2.68
N ASP A 228 29.22 -1.62 -1.84
CA ASP A 228 30.58 -2.18 -1.95
C ASP A 228 31.19 -2.56 -0.60
N GLY A 229 31.26 -1.62 0.36
CA GLY A 229 31.96 -1.81 1.64
C GLY A 229 31.46 -3.01 2.46
N ILE A 230 30.15 -3.26 2.47
CA ILE A 230 29.53 -4.38 3.19
C ILE A 230 29.98 -5.75 2.66
N PHE A 231 30.36 -5.84 1.38
CA PHE A 231 30.87 -7.08 0.79
C PHE A 231 32.35 -7.32 1.10
N LYS A 232 33.07 -6.24 1.44
CA LYS A 232 34.49 -6.26 1.84
C LYS A 232 34.68 -6.42 3.36
N GLY A 233 33.60 -6.48 4.12
CA GLY A 233 33.65 -6.54 5.58
C GLY A 233 34.18 -5.25 6.22
N GLU A 234 34.05 -4.11 5.53
CA GLU A 234 34.41 -2.82 6.11
C GLU A 234 33.48 -2.49 7.30
N PRO A 235 33.96 -1.77 8.32
CA PRO A 235 33.11 -1.34 9.44
C PRO A 235 32.03 -0.37 8.95
N HIS A 236 30.87 -0.38 9.61
CA HIS A 236 29.78 0.52 9.23
C HIS A 236 30.20 2.00 9.41
N PRO A 237 29.96 2.91 8.45
CA PRO A 237 30.52 4.27 8.48
C PRO A 237 29.98 5.17 9.62
N PHE A 238 28.88 4.76 10.26
CA PHE A 238 28.28 5.51 11.36
C PHE A 238 28.09 4.60 12.58
N GLU A 239 28.58 5.05 13.74
CA GLU A 239 28.33 4.39 15.02
C GLU A 239 26.85 4.51 15.41
N LYS A 240 26.24 3.39 15.80
CA LYS A 240 24.93 3.40 16.46
C LYS A 240 25.08 3.79 17.93
N ARG A 241 24.52 4.93 18.31
CA ARG A 241 24.49 5.37 19.72
C ARG A 241 23.04 5.48 20.22
N PRO A 242 22.75 5.29 21.52
CA PRO A 242 21.39 5.41 22.07
C PRO A 242 20.71 6.78 21.82
N ASP A 243 21.47 7.82 21.58
CA ASP A 243 21.05 9.18 21.21
C ASP A 243 21.08 9.45 19.68
N ASN A 244 21.75 8.59 18.90
CA ASN A 244 21.80 8.65 17.43
C ASN A 244 21.75 7.24 16.83
N ARG A 245 20.55 6.65 16.83
CA ARG A 245 20.33 5.22 16.53
C ARG A 245 20.22 4.90 15.05
N MET A 246 20.04 5.92 14.22
CA MET A 246 19.67 5.78 12.82
C MET A 246 20.74 6.38 11.93
N ASN A 247 21.06 5.68 10.86
CA ASN A 247 21.90 6.21 9.79
C ASN A 247 21.12 7.24 8.94
N PRO A 248 21.79 8.02 8.06
CA PRO A 248 21.14 9.06 7.26
C PRO A 248 19.98 8.53 6.41
N ILE A 249 20.16 7.39 5.73
CA ILE A 249 19.13 6.79 4.87
C ILE A 249 17.92 6.32 5.69
N GLN A 250 18.14 5.76 6.88
CA GLN A 250 17.08 5.36 7.81
C GLN A 250 16.30 6.57 8.32
N LYS A 251 16.98 7.69 8.64
CA LYS A 251 16.31 8.94 9.04
C LYS A 251 15.40 9.46 7.94
N THR A 252 15.87 9.50 6.70
CA THR A 252 15.05 9.92 5.55
C THR A 252 13.90 8.97 5.29
N THR A 253 14.13 7.67 5.38
CA THR A 253 13.08 6.66 5.22
C THR A 253 12.00 6.84 6.29
N TYR A 254 12.40 7.03 7.55
CA TYR A 254 11.47 7.26 8.64
C TYR A 254 10.68 8.56 8.46
N PHE A 255 11.35 9.64 8.05
CA PHE A 255 10.71 10.91 7.72
C PHE A 255 9.64 10.74 6.63
N MET A 256 10.00 10.09 5.52
CA MET A 256 9.09 9.83 4.40
C MET A 256 7.90 8.98 4.84
N ILE A 257 8.12 7.94 5.63
CA ILE A 257 7.02 7.04 6.03
C ILE A 257 6.08 7.73 7.01
N LEU A 258 6.60 8.39 8.04
CA LEU A 258 5.76 8.99 9.08
C LEU A 258 5.08 10.29 8.64
N ASN A 259 5.74 11.10 7.80
CA ASN A 259 5.23 12.43 7.45
C ASN A 259 4.61 12.50 6.06
N VAL A 260 4.84 11.51 5.21
CA VAL A 260 4.31 11.50 3.83
C VAL A 260 3.46 10.25 3.61
N LEU A 261 4.05 9.06 3.66
CA LEU A 261 3.39 7.84 3.22
C LEU A 261 2.19 7.45 4.11
N LEU A 262 2.39 7.34 5.43
CA LEU A 262 1.30 7.00 6.37
C LEU A 262 0.20 8.07 6.42
N PRO A 263 0.51 9.39 6.49
CA PRO A 263 -0.51 10.43 6.43
C PRO A 263 -1.31 10.40 5.12
N LEU A 264 -0.66 10.22 3.97
CA LEU A 264 -1.37 10.11 2.69
C LEU A 264 -2.23 8.85 2.62
N GLN A 265 -1.74 7.70 3.09
CA GLN A 265 -2.52 6.46 3.17
C GLN A 265 -3.75 6.65 4.07
N GLY A 266 -3.57 7.28 5.23
CA GLY A 266 -4.65 7.58 6.17
C GLY A 266 -5.67 8.55 5.59
N LEU A 267 -5.22 9.65 4.97
CA LEU A 267 -6.09 10.67 4.38
C LEU A 267 -6.95 10.08 3.25
N THR A 268 -6.33 9.37 2.32
CA THR A 268 -7.06 8.70 1.22
C THR A 268 -8.06 7.69 1.75
N GLY A 269 -7.68 6.87 2.75
CA GLY A 269 -8.58 5.92 3.40
C GLY A 269 -9.77 6.60 4.10
N ILE A 270 -9.56 7.71 4.80
CA ILE A 270 -10.62 8.48 5.46
C ILE A 270 -11.58 9.09 4.43
N LEU A 271 -11.06 9.66 3.34
CA LEU A 271 -11.89 10.23 2.27
C LEU A 271 -12.74 9.17 1.60
N MET A 272 -12.17 7.98 1.34
CA MET A 272 -12.90 6.84 0.78
C MET A 272 -13.95 6.30 1.75
N TRP A 273 -13.63 6.20 3.04
CA TRP A 273 -14.58 5.74 4.06
C TRP A 273 -15.74 6.73 4.25
N GLY A 274 -15.47 8.03 4.14
CA GLY A 274 -16.44 9.11 4.29
C GLY A 274 -17.25 9.45 3.03
N VAL A 275 -16.95 8.84 1.88
CA VAL A 275 -17.52 9.25 0.57
C VAL A 275 -19.05 9.25 0.54
N GLN A 276 -19.69 8.29 1.22
CA GLN A 276 -21.15 8.20 1.25
C GLN A 276 -21.81 9.30 2.09
N LYS A 277 -21.09 9.84 3.09
CA LYS A 277 -21.60 10.86 4.00
C LYS A 277 -21.23 12.28 3.56
N PHE A 278 -20.05 12.43 2.95
CA PHE A 278 -19.51 13.72 2.51
C PHE A 278 -18.99 13.66 1.07
N PRO A 279 -19.87 13.37 0.08
CA PRO A 279 -19.46 13.17 -1.31
C PRO A 279 -18.78 14.40 -1.90
N ASN A 280 -19.23 15.61 -1.54
CA ASN A 280 -18.65 16.86 -2.02
C ASN A 280 -17.15 17.01 -1.66
N ILE A 281 -16.75 16.55 -0.48
CA ILE A 281 -15.35 16.61 -0.04
C ILE A 281 -14.52 15.59 -0.84
N ALA A 282 -15.01 14.36 -0.98
CA ALA A 282 -14.30 13.34 -1.76
C ALA A 282 -14.17 13.74 -3.23
N ASN A 283 -15.21 14.34 -3.82
CA ASN A 283 -15.22 14.80 -5.21
C ASN A 283 -14.25 15.95 -5.46
N LEU A 284 -13.95 16.79 -4.46
CA LEU A 284 -12.90 17.82 -4.56
C LEU A 284 -11.52 17.19 -4.83
N PHE A 285 -11.29 15.97 -4.35
CA PHE A 285 -10.07 15.20 -4.57
C PHE A 285 -10.21 14.17 -5.71
N GLY A 286 -11.19 14.33 -6.61
CA GLY A 286 -11.39 13.45 -7.76
C GLY A 286 -12.25 12.21 -7.51
N GLY A 287 -12.88 12.10 -6.33
CA GLY A 287 -13.81 11.01 -6.02
C GLY A 287 -13.15 9.63 -5.96
N LEU A 288 -13.97 8.57 -5.94
CA LEU A 288 -13.44 7.20 -5.91
C LEU A 288 -12.60 6.81 -7.14
N PRO A 289 -12.90 7.27 -8.37
CA PRO A 289 -12.06 6.96 -9.54
C PRO A 289 -10.59 7.37 -9.38
N PHE A 290 -10.31 8.46 -8.65
CA PHE A 290 -8.95 8.87 -8.33
C PHE A 290 -8.45 8.30 -7.00
N LEU A 291 -9.25 8.43 -5.93
CA LEU A 291 -8.83 8.09 -4.57
C LEU A 291 -8.46 6.63 -4.41
N ALA A 292 -9.23 5.70 -5.00
CA ALA A 292 -8.99 4.27 -4.80
C ALA A 292 -7.72 3.75 -5.52
N PRO A 293 -7.46 4.10 -6.79
CA PRO A 293 -6.17 3.80 -7.42
C PRO A 293 -5.00 4.47 -6.72
N PHE A 294 -5.14 5.71 -6.25
CA PHE A 294 -4.09 6.42 -5.53
C PHE A 294 -3.79 5.79 -4.16
N HIS A 295 -4.82 5.40 -3.40
CA HIS A 295 -4.68 4.64 -2.15
C HIS A 295 -3.98 3.29 -2.38
N SER A 296 -4.31 2.61 -3.48
CA SER A 296 -3.68 1.33 -3.85
C SER A 296 -2.22 1.52 -4.25
N LEU A 297 -1.90 2.59 -4.98
CA LEU A 297 -0.53 2.94 -5.36
C LEU A 297 0.34 3.20 -4.14
N ILE A 298 -0.15 3.99 -3.17
CA ILE A 298 0.56 4.23 -1.90
C ILE A 298 0.67 2.92 -1.10
N ALA A 299 -0.38 2.09 -1.08
CA ALA A 299 -0.37 0.80 -0.41
C ALA A 299 0.76 -0.11 -0.92
N TRP A 300 1.05 -0.12 -2.22
CA TRP A 300 2.15 -0.90 -2.81
C TRP A 300 3.56 -0.50 -2.32
N ALA A 301 3.74 0.72 -1.82
CA ALA A 301 5.01 1.14 -1.24
C ALA A 301 5.29 0.47 0.12
N PHE A 302 4.27 0.11 0.90
CA PHE A 302 4.43 -0.52 2.21
C PHE A 302 5.01 -1.94 2.18
N PRO A 303 4.54 -2.91 1.38
CA PRO A 303 5.15 -4.24 1.32
C PRO A 303 6.59 -4.15 0.80
N THR A 304 6.85 -3.25 -0.15
CA THR A 304 8.20 -2.95 -0.64
C THR A 304 9.10 -2.42 0.49
N PHE A 305 8.62 -1.44 1.26
CA PHE A 305 9.32 -0.93 2.43
C PHE A 305 9.57 -2.04 3.46
N ILE A 306 8.56 -2.84 3.83
CA ILE A 306 8.70 -3.92 4.82
C ILE A 306 9.77 -4.92 4.38
N LEU A 307 9.76 -5.31 3.10
CA LEU A 307 10.75 -6.23 2.53
C LEU A 307 12.17 -5.69 2.66
N VAL A 308 12.41 -4.45 2.23
CA VAL A 308 13.72 -3.81 2.32
C VAL A 308 14.10 -3.58 3.79
N HIS A 309 13.16 -3.14 4.62
CA HIS A 309 13.37 -2.90 6.05
C HIS A 309 13.83 -4.15 6.78
N VAL A 310 13.11 -5.26 6.64
CA VAL A 310 13.48 -6.54 7.25
C VAL A 310 14.83 -7.02 6.73
N TYR A 311 15.11 -6.85 5.44
CA TYR A 311 16.43 -7.17 4.89
C TYR A 311 17.54 -6.35 5.56
N MET A 312 17.37 -5.03 5.69
CA MET A 312 18.34 -4.14 6.32
C MET A 312 18.54 -4.46 7.81
N THR A 313 17.56 -5.07 8.50
CA THR A 313 17.80 -5.56 9.87
C THR A 313 18.79 -6.73 9.94
N THR A 314 19.06 -7.41 8.83
CA THR A 314 20.04 -8.51 8.74
C THR A 314 21.47 -8.03 8.44
N THR A 315 21.69 -6.72 8.32
CA THR A 315 23.01 -6.14 8.02
C THR A 315 23.79 -5.73 9.27
N GLY A 316 23.31 -6.08 10.47
CA GLY A 316 24.03 -5.85 11.72
C GLY A 316 25.12 -6.91 11.99
N ALA A 317 25.73 -6.85 13.19
CA ALA A 317 26.80 -7.76 13.61
C ALA A 317 26.44 -9.24 13.45
N THR A 318 25.17 -9.59 13.66
CA THR A 318 24.59 -10.85 13.19
C THR A 318 23.28 -10.60 12.47
N PRO A 319 22.82 -11.52 11.59
CA PRO A 319 21.56 -11.37 10.86
C PRO A 319 20.31 -11.19 11.73
N VAL A 320 20.39 -11.53 13.02
CA VAL A 320 19.26 -11.48 13.96
C VAL A 320 19.41 -10.40 15.02
N GLU A 321 20.54 -9.70 15.08
CA GLU A 321 20.86 -8.82 16.22
C GLU A 321 19.91 -7.63 16.31
N ALA A 322 19.61 -6.95 15.20
CA ALA A 322 18.67 -5.84 15.20
C ALA A 322 17.24 -6.28 15.55
N THR A 323 16.81 -7.47 15.09
CA THR A 323 15.51 -8.04 15.45
C THR A 323 15.46 -8.40 16.94
N ARG A 324 16.53 -9.00 17.47
CA ARG A 324 16.68 -9.30 18.89
C ARG A 324 16.66 -8.02 19.73
N ALA A 325 17.25 -6.92 19.26
CA ALA A 325 17.19 -5.63 19.92
C ALA A 325 15.75 -5.08 19.97
N MET A 326 14.95 -5.27 18.92
CA MET A 326 13.54 -4.85 18.92
C MET A 326 12.62 -5.73 19.78
N ILE A 327 13.07 -6.93 20.18
CA ILE A 327 12.35 -7.79 21.11
C ILE A 327 12.81 -7.54 22.55
N THR A 328 14.12 -7.55 22.78
CA THR A 328 14.74 -7.53 24.13
C THR A 328 15.15 -6.15 24.60
N GLY A 329 15.36 -5.19 23.70
CA GLY A 329 15.87 -3.85 23.94
C GLY A 329 17.38 -3.71 23.92
N TYR A 330 18.11 -4.82 23.92
CA TYR A 330 19.57 -4.81 23.94
C TYR A 330 20.12 -5.15 22.56
N GLU A 331 21.12 -4.39 22.12
CA GLU A 331 21.84 -4.58 20.86
C GLU A 331 23.34 -4.72 21.13
N GLU A 332 23.98 -5.67 20.47
CA GLU A 332 25.44 -5.76 20.35
C GLU A 332 25.92 -4.78 19.27
N VAL A 333 26.57 -3.70 19.68
CA VAL A 333 27.02 -2.60 18.81
C VAL A 333 28.53 -2.67 18.62
N GLU A 334 29.01 -2.50 17.39
CA GLU A 334 30.45 -2.43 17.08
C GLU A 334 31.12 -1.29 17.86
N VAL A 335 32.27 -1.57 18.45
CA VAL A 335 33.11 -0.59 19.11
C VAL A 335 33.92 0.10 18.01
N HIS A 336 33.54 1.34 17.68
CA HIS A 336 34.41 2.20 16.90
C HIS A 336 35.52 2.69 17.83
N GLU A 337 36.78 2.35 17.54
CA GLU A 337 37.88 3.07 18.17
C GLU A 337 37.82 4.51 17.69
N ASP A 338 37.74 5.46 18.62
CA ASP A 338 37.95 6.86 18.30
C ASP A 338 39.32 6.94 17.61
N HIS A 339 39.33 7.16 16.30
CA HIS A 339 40.49 7.78 15.67
C HIS A 339 40.62 9.13 16.36
N LYS A 340 41.41 9.17 17.43
CA LYS A 340 42.02 10.41 17.89
C LYS A 340 42.71 10.97 16.66
N ASP A 341 42.19 12.06 16.15
CA ASP A 341 42.90 12.93 15.24
C ASP A 341 44.23 13.29 15.93
N GLU A 342 45.29 12.56 15.58
CA GLU A 342 46.66 13.00 15.81
C GLU A 342 46.96 13.99 14.68
N GLY A 343 46.92 15.29 14.99
CA GLY A 343 47.35 16.36 14.08
C GLY A 343 46.81 17.73 14.42
#